data_AF-A0A960K3Z3-F1
#
_entry.id   AF-A0A960K3Z3-F1
#
_cell.length_a   1.000
_cell.length_b   1.000
_cell.length_c   1.000
_cell.angle_alpha   90.00
_cell.angle_beta   90.00
_cell.angle_gamma   90.00
#
_symmetry.space_group_name_H-M   'P 1'
#
loop_
_entity.id
_entity.type
_entity.pdbx_description
1 polymer ?
#
loop_
_entity_poly.entity_id
_entity_poly.type
_entity_poly.pdbx_seq_one_letter_code
_entity_poly.pdbx_strand_id
1 'polypeptide(L)'
;MKELAVPETTEALKKAFRPQAEEIAATLEGIPLEEFFAPQGTYWSPAEHLRHLVKSVRPLARALRLPKAMLLLRFGPALGKAETATEVRDRYRGLLAAGGTAGRFTPSAR
;
A
#
# COMPACT_ATOMS: atom_id res chain seq x y z
N MET A 1 -3.46 -16.33 -8.98
CA MET A 1 -3.31 -15.43 -7.80
C MET A 1 -3.84 -16.16 -6.59
N LYS A 2 -3.06 -16.32 -5.51
CA LYS A 2 -3.56 -16.92 -4.26
C LYS A 2 -4.65 -16.04 -3.67
N GLU A 3 -5.75 -16.66 -3.25
CA GLU A 3 -6.77 -16.01 -2.43
C GLU A 3 -6.14 -15.68 -1.07
N LEU A 4 -5.90 -14.39 -0.84
CA LEU A 4 -5.34 -13.91 0.42
C LEU A 4 -6.49 -13.87 1.43
N ALA A 5 -6.49 -14.80 2.40
CA ALA A 5 -7.39 -14.75 3.54
C ALA A 5 -7.26 -13.37 4.20
N VAL A 6 -8.38 -12.66 4.36
CA VAL A 6 -8.40 -11.31 4.93
C VAL A 6 -8.15 -11.43 6.44
N PRO A 7 -7.05 -10.90 6.98
CA PRO A 7 -6.78 -11.06 8.40
C PRO A 7 -7.72 -10.16 9.21
N GLU A 8 -8.53 -10.75 10.09
CA GLU A 8 -9.58 -10.01 10.84
C GLU A 8 -9.10 -9.41 12.16
N THR A 9 -7.86 -9.72 12.59
CA THR A 9 -7.28 -9.22 13.84
C THR A 9 -5.91 -8.59 13.62
N THR A 10 -5.49 -7.69 14.53
CA THR A 10 -4.15 -7.08 14.51
C THR A 10 -3.03 -8.12 14.50
N GLU A 11 -3.16 -9.21 15.25
CA GLU A 11 -2.17 -10.28 15.28
C GLU A 11 -2.17 -11.08 13.98
N ALA A 12 -3.34 -11.34 13.39
CA ALA A 12 -3.43 -11.96 12.08
C ALA A 12 -2.79 -11.07 11.00
N LEU A 13 -3.00 -9.75 11.04
CA LEU A 13 -2.35 -8.79 10.15
C LEU A 13 -0.83 -8.82 10.30
N LYS A 14 -0.31 -8.77 11.54
CA LYS A 14 1.14 -8.85 11.80
C LYS A 14 1.73 -10.17 11.30
N LYS A 15 1.03 -11.29 11.47
CA LYS A 15 1.46 -12.60 10.99
C LYS A 15 1.47 -12.67 9.46
N ALA A 16 0.50 -12.05 8.80
CA ALA A 16 0.41 -12.03 7.35
C ALA A 16 1.46 -11.12 6.69
N PHE A 17 1.75 -9.95 7.26
CA PHE A 17 2.64 -8.96 6.65
C PHE A 17 4.14 -9.18 6.92
N ARG A 18 4.49 -9.82 8.03
CA ARG A 18 5.91 -10.06 8.38
C ARG A 18 6.70 -10.84 7.34
N PRO A 19 6.25 -12.01 6.85
CA PRO A 19 7.01 -12.73 5.83
C PRO A 19 7.13 -11.95 4.52
N GLN A 20 6.12 -11.15 4.16
CA GLN A 20 6.18 -10.30 2.97
C GLN A 20 7.21 -9.19 3.12
N ALA A 21 7.32 -8.58 4.29
CA ALA A 21 8.33 -7.56 4.57
C ALA A 21 9.76 -8.15 4.55
N GLU A 22 9.93 -9.35 5.11
CA GLU A 22 11.20 -10.09 5.09
C GLU A 22 11.59 -10.48 3.65
N GLU A 23 10.65 -10.97 2.84
CA GLU A 23 10.86 -11.30 1.43
C GLU A 23 11.27 -10.07 0.61
N ILE A 24 10.61 -8.93 0.81
CA ILE A 24 10.96 -7.67 0.15
C ILE A 24 12.38 -7.24 0.56
N ALA A 25 12.71 -7.30 1.86
CA ALA A 25 14.04 -6.93 2.34
C ALA A 25 15.13 -7.82 1.72
N ALA A 26 14.95 -9.14 1.77
CA ALA A 26 15.89 -10.10 1.19
C ALA A 26 16.07 -9.90 -0.32
N THR A 27 14.97 -9.60 -1.04
CA THR A 27 15.02 -9.30 -2.47
C THR A 27 15.86 -8.06 -2.74
N LEU A 28 15.62 -6.98 -1.99
CA LEU A 28 16.32 -5.70 -2.18
C LEU A 28 17.80 -5.77 -1.78
N GLU A 29 18.13 -6.54 -0.73
CA GLU A 29 19.52 -6.77 -0.29
C GLU A 29 20.34 -7.56 -1.31
N GLY A 30 19.68 -8.40 -2.12
CA GLY A 30 20.32 -9.15 -3.19
C GLY A 30 20.64 -8.33 -4.45
N ILE A 31 20.17 -7.08 -4.56
CA ILE A 31 20.38 -6.24 -5.74
C ILE A 31 21.77 -5.58 -5.64
N PRO A 32 22.65 -5.71 -6.66
CA PRO A 32 23.91 -4.97 -6.71
C PRO A 32 23.70 -3.46 -6.53
N LEU A 33 24.64 -2.80 -5.87
CA LEU A 33 24.45 -1.40 -5.44
C LEU A 33 24.20 -0.47 -6.62
N GLU A 34 24.92 -0.65 -7.72
CA GLU A 34 24.76 0.08 -8.97
C GLU A 34 23.36 -0.09 -9.57
N GLU A 35 22.83 -1.32 -9.56
CA GLU A 35 21.49 -1.62 -10.05
C GLU A 35 20.39 -1.10 -9.12
N PHE A 36 20.64 -1.10 -7.81
CA PHE A 36 19.70 -0.61 -6.80
C PHE A 36 19.37 0.88 -7.00
N PHE A 37 20.34 1.67 -7.44
CA PHE A 37 20.15 3.09 -7.74
C PHE A 37 19.84 3.39 -9.21
N ALA A 38 20.04 2.44 -10.12
CA ALA A 38 19.81 2.65 -11.55
C ALA A 38 18.30 2.65 -11.90
N PRO A 39 17.85 3.57 -12.78
CA PRO A 39 16.48 3.56 -13.28
C PRO A 39 16.25 2.35 -14.21
N GLN A 40 15.06 1.74 -14.12
CA GLN A 40 14.68 0.62 -14.96
C GLN A 40 13.95 1.11 -16.22
N GLY A 41 14.70 1.68 -17.16
CA GLY A 41 14.13 2.29 -18.37
C GLY A 41 13.31 3.54 -18.04
N THR A 42 12.00 3.51 -18.31
CA THR A 42 11.08 4.60 -17.93
C THR A 42 10.53 4.46 -16.51
N TYR A 43 10.83 3.35 -15.82
CA TYR A 43 10.36 3.06 -14.46
C TYR A 43 11.34 3.55 -13.40
N TRP A 44 10.86 3.60 -12.15
CA TRP A 44 11.67 3.99 -11.00
C TRP A 44 12.79 2.98 -10.73
N SER A 45 13.87 3.45 -10.09
CA SER A 45 14.89 2.55 -9.54
C SER A 45 14.37 1.76 -8.33
N PRO A 46 14.96 0.61 -7.96
CA PRO A 46 14.64 -0.09 -6.72
C PRO A 46 14.68 0.82 -5.48
N ALA A 47 15.68 1.71 -5.39
CA ALA A 47 15.78 2.71 -4.33
C ALA A 47 14.59 3.69 -4.30
N GLU A 48 14.12 4.12 -5.47
CA GLU A 48 12.94 4.98 -5.62
C GLU A 48 11.65 4.28 -5.21
N HIS A 49 11.47 3.02 -5.62
CA HIS A 49 10.36 2.17 -5.19
C HIS A 49 10.34 2.02 -3.66
N LEU A 50 11.48 1.65 -3.04
CA LEU A 50 11.58 1.52 -1.59
C LEU A 50 11.28 2.83 -0.87
N ARG A 51 11.85 3.94 -1.34
CA ARG A 51 11.59 5.27 -0.78
C ARG A 51 10.11 5.65 -0.86
N HIS A 52 9.45 5.39 -1.98
CA HIS A 52 8.02 5.66 -2.15
C HIS A 52 7.16 4.80 -1.21
N LEU A 53 7.51 3.51 -1.07
CA LEU A 53 6.83 2.60 -0.14
C LEU A 53 6.96 3.09 1.30
N VAL A 54 8.15 3.45 1.76
CA VAL A 54 8.36 4.01 3.10
C VAL A 54 7.56 5.31 3.29
N LYS A 55 7.56 6.20 2.29
CA LYS A 55 6.82 7.48 2.35
C LYS A 55 5.31 7.27 2.49
N SER A 56 4.74 6.29 1.81
CA SER A 56 3.30 5.99 1.86
C SER A 56 2.88 5.27 3.14
N VAL A 57 3.70 4.36 3.65
CA VAL A 57 3.34 3.52 4.82
C VAL A 57 3.65 4.20 6.16
N ARG A 58 4.71 5.03 6.25
CA ARG A 58 5.10 5.72 7.50
C ARG A 58 3.97 6.53 8.17
N PRO A 59 3.16 7.35 7.46
CA PRO A 59 2.06 8.07 8.10
C PRO A 59 0.97 7.12 8.61
N LEU A 60 0.69 6.02 7.90
CA LEU A 60 -0.28 5.01 8.34
C LEU A 60 0.18 4.33 9.63
N ALA A 61 1.44 3.90 9.69
CA ALA A 61 2.02 3.28 10.89
C ALA A 61 1.97 4.22 12.12
N ARG A 62 2.12 5.53 11.91
CA ARG A 62 1.94 6.53 12.96
C ARG A 62 0.48 6.63 13.39
N ALA A 63 -0.45 6.73 12.44
CA ALA A 63 -1.88 6.87 12.72
C ALA A 63 -2.44 5.68 13.49
N LEU A 64 -1.99 4.46 13.19
CA LEU A 64 -2.41 3.23 13.90
C LEU A 64 -1.98 3.20 15.39
N ARG A 65 -1.08 4.08 15.81
CA ARG A 65 -0.65 4.23 17.21
C ARG A 65 -1.39 5.35 17.95
N LEU A 66 -2.22 6.12 17.25
CA LEU A 66 -2.96 7.22 17.85
C LEU A 66 -4.24 6.71 18.54
N PRO A 67 -4.66 7.32 19.66
CA PRO A 67 -5.98 7.07 20.23
C PRO A 67 -7.09 7.38 19.23
N LYS A 68 -8.17 6.57 19.23
CA LYS A 68 -9.33 6.76 18.34
C LYS A 68 -9.92 8.18 18.41
N ALA A 69 -9.92 8.81 19.59
CA ALA A 69 -10.40 10.18 19.78
C ALA A 69 -9.62 11.21 18.95
N MET A 70 -8.29 11.07 18.83
CA MET A 70 -7.48 11.98 18.00
C MET A 70 -7.78 11.78 16.51
N LEU A 71 -7.98 10.53 16.07
CA LEU A 71 -8.38 10.23 14.70
C LEU A 71 -9.76 10.82 14.39
N LEU A 72 -10.72 10.68 15.30
CA LEU A 72 -12.06 11.24 15.18
C LEU A 72 -12.03 12.77 15.09
N LEU A 73 -11.22 13.44 15.92
CA LEU A 73 -11.08 14.90 15.88
C LEU A 73 -10.45 15.37 14.56
N ARG A 74 -9.47 14.62 14.02
CA ARG A 74 -8.74 15.02 12.81
C ARG A 74 -9.46 14.72 11.50
N PHE A 75 -10.25 13.64 11.45
CA PHE A 75 -10.87 13.12 10.23
C PHE A 75 -12.41 13.11 10.28
N GLY A 76 -13.02 13.38 11.43
CA GLY A 76 -14.46 13.28 11.62
C GLY A 76 -14.94 11.83 11.78
N PRO A 77 -16.25 11.64 12.04
CA PRO A 77 -16.86 10.32 12.10
C PRO A 77 -16.87 9.65 10.73
N ALA A 78 -16.74 8.32 10.72
CA ALA A 78 -16.97 7.54 9.51
C ALA A 78 -18.46 7.61 9.14
N LEU A 79 -18.78 8.19 7.98
CA LEU A 79 -20.15 8.39 7.50
C LEU A 79 -20.76 7.16 6.80
N GLY A 80 -19.95 6.11 6.56
CA GLY A 80 -20.35 4.92 5.83
C GLY A 80 -20.09 3.62 6.61
N LYS A 81 -20.70 2.54 6.15
CA LYS A 81 -20.42 1.19 6.65
C LYS A 81 -18.96 0.83 6.34
N ALA A 82 -18.28 0.19 7.29
CA ALA A 82 -16.97 -0.39 7.03
C ALA A 82 -17.08 -1.45 5.92
N GLU A 83 -16.23 -1.34 4.91
CA GLU A 83 -16.12 -2.34 3.84
C GLU A 83 -15.05 -3.37 4.19
N THR A 84 -15.31 -4.61 3.85
CA THR A 84 -14.33 -5.70 3.84
C THR A 84 -13.33 -5.51 2.70
N ALA A 85 -12.17 -6.14 2.80
CA ALA A 85 -11.17 -6.06 1.74
C ALA A 85 -11.70 -6.56 0.38
N THR A 86 -12.58 -7.56 0.39
CA THR A 86 -13.26 -8.08 -0.79
C THR A 86 -14.19 -7.04 -1.40
N GLU A 87 -15.04 -6.38 -0.59
CA GLU A 87 -15.92 -5.31 -1.05
C GLU A 87 -15.13 -4.14 -1.67
N VAL A 88 -14.03 -3.71 -1.03
CA VAL A 88 -13.15 -2.66 -1.56
C VAL A 88 -12.53 -3.08 -2.90
N ARG A 89 -12.03 -4.32 -3.01
CA ARG A 89 -11.42 -4.86 -4.23
C ARG A 89 -12.44 -4.91 -5.37
N ASP A 90 -13.62 -5.43 -5.11
CA ASP A 90 -14.64 -5.64 -6.12
C ASP A 90 -15.22 -4.30 -6.59
N ARG A 91 -15.39 -3.33 -5.67
CA ARG A 91 -15.69 -1.93 -6.01
C ARG A 91 -14.63 -1.31 -6.91
N TYR A 92 -13.34 -1.47 -6.57
CA TYR A 92 -12.23 -0.97 -7.38
C TYR A 92 -12.22 -1.58 -8.79
N ARG A 93 -12.41 -2.90 -8.90
CA ARG A 93 -12.50 -3.59 -10.20
C ARG A 93 -13.71 -3.15 -11.01
N GLY A 94 -14.86 -2.93 -10.37
CA GLY A 94 -16.05 -2.39 -11.03
C GLY A 94 -15.80 -1.00 -11.62
N LEU A 95 -15.11 -0.12 -10.88
CA LEU A 95 -14.72 1.20 -11.38
C LEU A 95 -13.80 1.11 -12.58
N LEU A 96 -12.80 0.22 -12.56
CA LEU A 96 -11.91 0.00 -13.70
C LEU A 96 -12.67 -0.53 -14.93
N ALA A 97 -13.57 -1.49 -14.75
CA ALA A 97 -14.39 -2.04 -15.83
C ALA A 97 -15.31 -0.98 -16.46
N ALA A 98 -15.77 -0.01 -15.66
CA ALA A 98 -16.53 1.15 -16.12
C ALA A 98 -15.65 2.26 -16.75
N GLY A 99 -14.35 2.03 -16.94
CA GLY A 99 -13.42 3.00 -17.54
C GLY A 99 -12.88 4.06 -16.57
N GLY A 100 -13.00 3.83 -15.25
CA GLY A 100 -12.43 4.70 -14.23
C GLY A 100 -10.91 4.83 -14.37
N THR A 101 -10.40 6.06 -14.32
CA THR A 101 -8.97 6.36 -14.39
C THR A 101 -8.51 7.06 -13.11
N ALA A 102 -7.19 7.15 -12.91
CA ALA A 102 -6.61 7.91 -11.81
C ALA A 102 -6.75 9.45 -12.00
N GLY A 103 -7.38 9.91 -13.09
CA GLY A 103 -7.60 11.33 -13.38
C GLY A 103 -6.30 12.12 -13.33
N ARG A 104 -6.26 13.19 -12.52
CA ARG A 104 -5.06 14.03 -12.29
C ARG A 104 -3.87 13.29 -11.67
N PHE A 105 -4.08 12.08 -11.15
CA PHE A 105 -3.04 11.22 -10.60
C PHE A 105 -2.52 10.20 -11.60
N THR A 106 -3.08 10.18 -12.82
CA THR A 106 -2.49 9.44 -13.94
C THR A 106 -1.12 10.03 -14.25
N PRO A 107 -0.04 9.23 -14.30
CA PRO A 107 1.27 9.74 -14.69
C PRO A 107 1.20 10.42 -16.07
N SER A 108 1.77 11.62 -16.20
CA SER A 108 1.86 12.28 -17.50
C SER A 108 2.70 11.43 -18.45
N ALA A 109 2.24 11.24 -19.69
CA ALA A 109 3.11 10.76 -20.75
C ALA A 109 4.31 11.73 -20.84
N ARG A 110 5.52 11.19 -20.71
CA ARG A 110 6.77 11.94 -20.93
C ARG A 110 6.90 12.28 -22.39
#